data_AF-A0A4V1TJ54-F1
#
_entry.id   AF-A0A4V1TJ54-F1
#
_cell.length_a   1.000
_cell.length_b   1.000
_cell.length_c   1.000
_cell.angle_alpha   90.00
_cell.angle_beta   90.00
_cell.angle_gamma   90.00
#
_symmetry.space_group_name_H-M   'P 1'
#
loop_
_entity.id
_entity.type
_entity.pdbx_description
1 polymer ?
#
loop_
_entity_poly.entity_id
_entity_poly.type
_entity_poly.pdbx_seq_one_letter_code
_entity_poly.pdbx_strand_id
1 'polypeptide(L)' 'MTELLISQHAKTAIEERAIDLVWVRRVVLDPEWEAPDPIEGRIRRFGAVAEREGRVLRVVCAGW' A
#
# COMPACT_ATOMS: atom_id res chain seq x y z
N MET A 1 8.01 10.14 -12.88
CA MET A 1 8.21 9.45 -11.59
C MET A 1 7.28 10.10 -10.58
N THR A 2 6.20 9.44 -10.19
CA THR A 2 5.32 9.96 -9.13
C THR A 2 5.97 9.66 -7.79
N GLU A 3 6.23 10.70 -7.00
CA GLU A 3 6.75 10.59 -5.64
C GLU A 3 5.59 10.29 -4.69
N LEU A 4 5.74 9.29 -3.82
CA LEU A 4 4.71 8.91 -2.86
C LEU A 4 5.03 9.57 -1.51
N LEU A 5 4.08 10.32 -0.98
CA LEU A 5 4.15 10.79 0.40
C LEU A 5 3.73 9.66 1.34
N ILE A 6 4.67 9.20 2.15
CA ILE A 6 4.46 8.10 3.10
C ILE A 6 4.18 8.70 4.48
N SER A 7 3.01 8.40 5.04
CA SER A 7 2.68 8.83 6.41
C SER A 7 3.58 8.13 7.43
N GLN A 8 3.77 8.74 8.62
CA GLN A 8 4.57 8.12 9.68
C GLN A 8 4.05 6.72 10.06
N HIS A 9 2.72 6.54 10.10
CA HIS A 9 2.12 5.23 10.36
C HIS A 9 2.46 4.20 9.27
N ALA A 10 2.38 4.60 7.99
CA ALA A 10 2.75 3.72 6.89
C ALA A 10 4.23 3.35 6.93
N LYS A 11 5.12 4.32 7.22
CA LYS A 11 6.55 4.08 7.38
C LYS A 11 6.84 3.03 8.45
N THR A 12 6.27 3.18 9.64
CA THR A 12 6.42 2.20 10.72
C THR A 12 5.92 0.82 10.32
N ALA A 13 4.74 0.72 9.68
CA ALA A 13 4.19 -0.56 9.25
C ALA A 13 5.05 -1.25 8.17
N ILE A 14 5.69 -0.48 7.28
CA ILE A 14 6.60 -0.98 6.25
C ILE A 14 7.85 -1.57 6.91
N GLU A 15 8.45 -0.86 7.86
CA GLU A 15 9.65 -1.27 8.60
C GLU A 15 9.37 -2.53 9.45
N GLU A 16 8.33 -2.53 10.28
CA GLU A 16 7.98 -3.65 11.17
C GLU A 16 7.66 -4.94 10.42
N ARG A 17 7.08 -4.82 9.21
CA ARG A 17 6.67 -5.97 8.40
C ARG A 17 7.72 -6.35 7.35
N ALA A 18 8.86 -5.64 7.31
CA ALA A 18 9.91 -5.79 6.32
C ALA A 18 9.36 -5.84 4.89
N ILE A 19 8.50 -4.89 4.55
CA ILE A 19 7.88 -4.79 3.22
C ILE A 19 8.77 -3.95 2.31
N ASP A 20 8.99 -4.41 1.09
CA ASP A 20 9.75 -3.64 0.10
C ASP A 20 8.93 -2.41 -0.37
N LEU A 21 9.57 -1.24 -0.36
CA LEU A 21 9.00 -0.01 -0.90
C LEU A 21 8.67 -0.12 -2.39
N VAL A 22 9.40 -0.94 -3.15
CA VAL A 22 9.11 -1.25 -4.54
C VAL A 22 7.73 -1.91 -4.67
N TRP A 23 7.41 -2.85 -3.78
CA TRP A 23 6.08 -3.47 -3.74
C TRP A 23 5.00 -2.43 -3.42
N VAL A 24 5.22 -1.59 -2.40
CA VAL A 24 4.26 -0.53 -2.03
C VAL A 24 3.99 0.38 -3.21
N ARG A 25 5.04 0.82 -3.90
CA ARG A 25 4.93 1.71 -5.05
C ARG A 25 4.17 1.05 -6.20
N ARG A 26 4.44 -0.22 -6.49
CA ARG A 26 3.73 -1.00 -7.51
C ARG A 26 2.24 -1.07 -7.19
N VAL A 27 1.87 -1.49 -5.98
CA VAL A 27 0.45 -1.61 -5.58
C VAL A 27 -0.26 -0.26 -5.56
N VAL A 28 0.44 0.82 -5.23
CA VAL A 28 -0.15 2.15 -5.29
C VAL A 28 -0.40 2.59 -6.74
N LEU A 29 0.48 2.27 -7.68
CA LEU A 29 0.34 2.74 -9.07
C LEU A 29 -0.52 1.82 -9.95
N ASP A 30 -0.47 0.52 -9.69
CA ASP A 30 -1.11 -0.53 -10.47
C ASP A 30 -1.62 -1.63 -9.52
N PRO A 31 -2.69 -1.37 -8.76
CA PRO A 31 -3.27 -2.37 -7.87
C PRO A 31 -3.99 -3.46 -8.65
N GLU A 32 -4.00 -4.68 -8.10
CA GLU A 32 -4.84 -5.76 -8.65
C GLU A 32 -6.33 -5.44 -8.49
N TRP A 33 -6.70 -4.81 -7.36
CA TRP A 33 -8.01 -4.20 -7.19
C TRP A 33 -8.01 -3.11 -6.13
N GLU A 34 -9.06 -2.30 -6.14
CA GLU A 34 -9.31 -1.25 -5.16
C GLU A 34 -10.61 -1.51 -4.38
N ALA A 35 -10.69 -1.03 -3.15
CA ALA A 35 -11.92 -1.02 -2.37
C ALA A 35 -12.00 0.26 -1.51
N PRO A 36 -13.21 0.77 -1.23
CA PRO A 36 -13.38 1.89 -0.31
C PRO A 36 -12.84 1.51 1.08
N ASP A 37 -12.23 2.47 1.76
CA ASP A 37 -11.89 2.35 3.18
C ASP A 37 -13.10 2.81 4.03
N PRO A 38 -13.33 2.24 5.22
CA PRO A 38 -14.37 2.73 6.12
C PRO A 38 -14.17 4.20 6.55
N ILE A 39 -12.94 4.72 6.46
CA ILE A 39 -12.64 6.12 6.73
C ILE A 39 -12.77 6.90 5.42
N GLU A 40 -13.62 7.94 5.44
CA GLU A 40 -13.85 8.79 4.28
C GLU A 40 -12.56 9.42 3.74
N GLY A 41 -12.51 9.61 2.42
CA GLY A 41 -11.34 10.16 1.72
C GLY A 41 -10.18 9.18 1.55
N ARG A 42 -10.35 7.90 1.91
CA ARG A 42 -9.32 6.86 1.76
C ARG A 42 -9.78 5.72 0.84
N ILE A 43 -8.80 5.15 0.14
CA ILE A 43 -8.97 3.98 -0.71
C ILE A 43 -7.95 2.90 -0.32
N ARG A 44 -8.38 1.64 -0.36
CA ARG A 44 -7.53 0.47 -0.13
C ARG A 44 -7.14 -0.10 -1.49
N ARG A 45 -5.83 -0.20 -1.73
CA ARG A 45 -5.22 -0.80 -2.92
C ARG A 45 -4.62 -2.15 -2.55
N PHE A 46 -4.94 -3.19 -3.29
CA PHE A 46 -4.54 -4.55 -2.96
C PHE A 46 -3.57 -5.11 -4.00
N GLY A 47 -2.67 -5.98 -3.54
CA GLY A 47 -1.83 -6.76 -4.43
C GLY A 47 -1.03 -7.83 -3.69
N ALA A 48 -0.63 -8.86 -4.42
CA ALA A 48 0.18 -9.96 -3.94
C ALA A 48 1.61 -9.48 -3.62
N VAL A 49 2.15 -9.89 -2.48
CA VAL A 49 3.54 -9.62 -2.10
C VAL A 49 4.36 -10.91 -2.28
N ALA A 50 5.42 -10.85 -3.09
CA ALA A 50 6.19 -12.04 -3.45
C ALA A 50 6.94 -12.59 -2.22
N GLU A 51 7.41 -11.69 -1.36
CA GLU A 51 8.14 -11.96 -0.12
C GLU A 51 7.28 -12.67 0.95
N ARG A 52 5.97 -12.82 0.73
CA ARG A 52 5.06 -13.56 1.62
C ARG A 52 4.29 -14.65 0.87
N GLU A 53 4.96 -15.36 -0.03
CA GLU A 53 4.39 -16.52 -0.74
C GLU A 53 3.13 -16.17 -1.55
N GLY A 54 3.07 -14.95 -2.10
CA GLY A 54 1.93 -14.49 -2.89
C GLY A 54 0.71 -14.08 -2.07
N ARG A 55 0.83 -13.91 -0.74
CA ARG A 55 -0.26 -13.34 0.07
C ARG A 55 -0.64 -11.96 -0.44
N VAL A 56 -1.93 -11.67 -0.43
CA VAL A 56 -2.44 -10.34 -0.74
C VAL A 56 -2.35 -9.46 0.49
N LEU A 57 -1.70 -8.31 0.33
CA LEU A 57 -1.72 -7.22 1.31
C LEU A 57 -2.45 -6.01 0.74
N ARG A 58 -2.70 -5.02 1.60
CA ARG A 58 -3.32 -3.76 1.23
C ARG A 58 -2.44 -2.57 1.58
N VAL A 59 -2.46 -1.56 0.72
CA VAL A 59 -1.94 -0.21 0.97
C VAL A 59 -3.12 0.74 1.08
N VAL A 60 -3.16 1.56 2.12
CA VAL A 60 -4.19 2.59 2.29
C VAL A 60 -3.66 3.90 1.74
N CYS A 61 -4.35 4.47 0.77
CA CYS A 61 -4.04 5.77 0.19
C CYS A 61 -5.11 6.78 0.63
N ALA A 62 -4.69 7.98 1.01
CA ALA A 62 -5.58 9.10 1.27
C ALA A 62 -5.35 10.16 0.19
N GLY A 63 -6.43 10.74 -0.35
CA GLY A 63 -6.35 11.96 -1.13
C GLY A 63 -6.27 13.15 -0.18
N TRP A 64 -5.33 14.06 -0.42
CA TRP A 64 -5.33 15.39 0.19
C TRP A 64 -6.16 16.33 -0.68
#